data_AF-A0A1B6ZC36-F1
#
_entry.id   AF-A0A1B6ZC36-F1
#
_cell.length_a   1.000
_cell.length_b   1.000
_cell.length_c   1.000
_cell.angle_alpha   90.00
_cell.angle_beta   90.00
_cell.angle_gamma   90.00
#
_symmetry.space_group_name_H-M   'P 1'
#
loop_
_entity.id
_entity.type
_entity.pdbx_description
1 polymer ?
#
loop_
_entity_poly.entity_id
_entity_poly.type
_entity_poly.pdbx_seq_one_letter_code
_entity_poly.pdbx_strand_id
1 'polypeptide(L)'
;MDAISGFIKLARDWARKRGHEIAWLWIRENDFGDGSKGEHVHILLHIPEPILREFIQPMTRRWLLRVTGGKYVKGAARFDTIGQRASDYRNAPEIYRENLGKLVVGYLLKGASKEAARELGLPRWGDGGRIVGKRWGRSQNLKDSRCIINN
;
A
#
# COMPACT_ATOMS: atom_id res chain seq x y z
N MET A 1 -7.09 18.67 -2.93
CA MET A 1 -6.04 17.61 -3.00
C MET A 1 -6.75 16.29 -2.81
N ASP A 2 -6.59 15.34 -3.72
CA ASP A 2 -7.17 13.99 -3.59
C ASP A 2 -6.69 13.30 -2.30
N ALA A 3 -7.56 12.49 -1.66
CA ALA A 3 -7.32 11.91 -0.35
C ALA A 3 -6.07 11.02 -0.30
N ILE A 4 -5.81 10.24 -1.37
CA ILE A 4 -4.63 9.37 -1.48
C ILE A 4 -3.37 10.24 -1.56
N SER A 5 -3.38 11.24 -2.44
CA SER A 5 -2.26 12.17 -2.61
C SER A 5 -1.97 12.97 -1.34
N GLY A 6 -3.00 13.38 -0.61
CA GLY A 6 -2.89 14.05 0.68
C GLY A 6 -2.30 13.16 1.76
N PHE A 7 -2.77 11.91 1.85
CA PHE A 7 -2.27 10.93 2.81
C PHE A 7 -0.77 10.68 2.60
N ILE A 8 -0.37 10.36 1.36
CA ILE A 8 1.01 10.11 0.99
C ILE A 8 1.90 11.33 1.23
N LYS A 9 1.40 12.54 0.93
CA LYS A 9 2.15 13.78 1.21
C LYS A 9 2.42 13.95 2.69
N LEU A 10 1.40 13.80 3.53
CA LEU A 10 1.53 13.93 4.99
C LEU A 10 2.49 12.88 5.55
N ALA A 11 2.37 11.63 5.12
CA ALA A 11 3.25 10.54 5.50
C ALA A 11 4.72 10.82 5.17
N ARG A 12 4.98 11.24 3.92
CA ARG A 12 6.33 11.55 3.46
C ARG A 12 6.92 12.77 4.16
N ASP A 13 6.14 13.84 4.29
CA ASP A 13 6.61 15.07 4.94
C ASP A 13 6.96 14.81 6.42
N TRP A 14 6.17 13.96 7.08
CA TRP A 14 6.43 13.56 8.46
C TRP A 14 7.67 12.67 8.61
N ALA A 15 7.85 11.67 7.74
CA ALA A 15 9.02 10.81 7.75
C ALA A 15 10.30 11.62 7.48
N ARG A 16 10.24 12.51 6.49
CA ARG A 16 11.36 13.40 6.14
C ARG A 16 11.77 14.32 7.29
N LYS A 17 10.81 14.85 8.06
CA LYS A 17 11.09 15.65 9.26
C LYS A 17 11.82 14.88 10.36
N ARG A 18 11.83 13.55 10.30
CA ARG A 18 12.55 12.65 11.21
C ARG A 18 13.81 12.06 10.56
N GLY A 19 14.25 12.58 9.42
CA GLY A 19 15.45 12.11 8.73
C GLY A 19 15.26 10.79 7.98
N HIS A 20 14.01 10.39 7.71
CA HIS A 20 13.71 9.13 7.05
C HIS A 20 13.05 9.31 5.68
N GLU A 21 13.33 8.38 4.78
CA GLU A 21 12.63 8.24 3.52
C GLU A 21 11.68 7.04 3.55
N ILE A 22 10.55 7.14 2.84
CA ILE A 22 9.60 6.05 2.63
C ILE A 22 9.47 5.77 1.14
N ALA A 23 9.21 4.52 0.79
CA ALA A 23 8.81 4.14 -0.57
C ALA A 23 7.35 3.69 -0.56
N TRP A 24 6.64 3.89 -1.65
CA TRP A 24 5.22 3.55 -1.71
C TRP A 24 4.74 3.22 -3.12
N LEU A 25 3.74 2.36 -3.18
CA LEU A 25 2.93 2.06 -4.34
C LEU A 25 1.48 2.05 -3.88
N TRP A 26 0.57 2.60 -4.68
CA TRP A 26 -0.86 2.48 -4.43
C TRP A 26 -1.62 2.13 -5.70
N ILE A 27 -2.73 1.43 -5.53
CA ILE A 27 -3.65 1.03 -6.58
C ILE A 27 -5.08 1.29 -6.09
N ARG A 28 -5.86 1.99 -6.91
CA ARG A 28 -7.30 2.21 -6.72
C ARG A 28 -8.05 1.05 -7.34
N GLU A 29 -8.97 0.50 -6.55
CA GLU A 29 -9.90 -0.54 -6.95
C GLU A 29 -11.32 -0.05 -6.69
N ASN A 30 -12.25 -0.63 -7.41
CA ASN A 30 -13.68 -0.41 -7.23
C ASN A 30 -14.38 -1.74 -7.43
N ASP A 31 -15.55 -1.90 -6.83
CA ASP A 31 -16.40 -3.06 -7.13
C ASP A 31 -16.99 -2.99 -8.54
N PHE A 32 -17.73 -4.01 -8.95
CA PHE A 32 -18.37 -4.06 -10.27
C PHE A 32 -19.48 -3.02 -10.48
N GLY A 33 -19.64 -2.05 -9.58
CA GLY A 33 -20.78 -1.15 -9.51
C GLY A 33 -21.98 -1.75 -8.79
N ASP A 34 -21.80 -2.89 -8.10
CA ASP A 34 -22.83 -3.54 -7.27
C ASP A 34 -22.92 -2.94 -5.86
N GLY A 35 -21.99 -2.04 -5.51
CA GLY A 35 -21.96 -1.33 -4.23
C GLY A 35 -21.49 -2.16 -3.04
N SER A 36 -21.02 -3.39 -3.26
CA SER A 36 -20.63 -4.32 -2.19
C SER A 36 -19.34 -3.92 -1.46
N LYS A 37 -18.42 -3.18 -2.10
CA LYS A 37 -17.12 -2.80 -1.52
C LYS A 37 -16.80 -1.32 -1.70
N GLY A 38 -17.42 -0.66 -2.67
CA GLY A 38 -17.16 0.72 -3.05
C GLY A 38 -15.73 0.97 -3.53
N GLU A 39 -15.43 2.23 -3.82
CA GLU A 39 -14.08 2.64 -4.19
C GLU A 39 -13.13 2.56 -2.99
N HIS A 40 -11.98 1.92 -3.16
CA HIS A 40 -10.96 1.81 -2.14
C HIS A 40 -9.55 1.81 -2.75
N VAL A 41 -8.54 1.89 -1.89
CA VAL A 41 -7.13 1.92 -2.28
C VAL A 41 -6.33 0.90 -1.50
N HIS A 42 -5.52 0.11 -2.20
CA HIS A 42 -4.45 -0.67 -1.61
C HIS A 42 -3.17 0.14 -1.67
N ILE A 43 -2.48 0.26 -0.53
CA ILE A 43 -1.22 1.00 -0.42
C ILE A 43 -0.17 0.07 0.16
N LEU A 44 0.91 -0.16 -0.59
CA LEU A 44 2.13 -0.78 -0.09
C LEU A 44 3.11 0.32 0.31
N LEU A 45 3.61 0.23 1.54
CA LEU A 45 4.53 1.20 2.12
C LEU A 45 5.77 0.48 2.65
N HIS A 46 6.94 0.95 2.24
CA HIS A 46 8.19 0.68 2.95
C HIS A 46 8.39 1.77 3.99
N ILE A 47 8.39 1.36 5.27
CA ILE A 47 8.52 2.26 6.41
C ILE A 47 9.74 1.81 7.23
N PRO A 48 10.73 2.68 7.47
CA PRO A 48 11.85 2.36 8.35
C PRO A 48 11.38 1.98 9.75
N GLU A 49 11.95 0.90 10.30
CA GLU A 49 11.57 0.35 11.60
C GLU A 49 11.57 1.38 12.75
N PRO A 50 12.53 2.30 12.86
CA PRO A 50 12.56 3.28 13.96
C PRO A 50 11.30 4.16 14.05
N ILE A 51 10.62 4.39 12.92
CA ILE A 51 9.42 5.25 12.86
C ILE A 51 8.13 4.45 12.73
N LEU A 52 8.20 3.12 12.53
CA LEU A 52 7.06 2.29 12.17
C LEU A 52 5.91 2.37 13.17
N ARG A 53 6.24 2.29 14.48
CA ARG A 53 5.22 2.30 15.54
C ARG A 53 4.43 3.61 15.57
N GLU A 54 5.12 4.74 15.52
CA GLU A 54 4.48 6.07 15.50
C GLU A 54 3.75 6.31 14.17
N PHE A 55 4.30 5.80 13.06
CA PHE A 55 3.70 5.90 11.74
C PHE A 55 2.33 5.20 11.68
N ILE A 56 2.26 3.93 12.09
CA ILE A 56 1.04 3.11 11.97
C ILE A 56 -0.03 3.53 12.99
N GLN A 57 0.34 3.72 14.27
CA GLN A 57 -0.66 3.89 15.33
C GLN A 57 -1.27 5.31 15.37
N PRO A 58 -0.57 6.35 15.84
CA PRO A 58 -1.18 7.68 15.96
C PRO A 58 -1.24 8.43 14.63
N MET A 59 -0.19 8.35 13.81
CA MET A 59 -0.02 9.29 12.71
C MET A 59 -0.90 8.98 11.52
N THR A 60 -1.00 7.71 11.14
CA THR A 60 -1.87 7.31 10.03
C THR A 60 -3.33 7.68 10.29
N ARG A 61 -3.86 7.38 11.48
CA ARG A 61 -5.22 7.79 11.85
C ARG A 61 -5.40 9.30 11.76
N ARG A 62 -4.43 10.08 12.27
CA ARG A 62 -4.46 11.55 12.20
C ARG A 62 -4.46 12.07 10.77
N TRP A 63 -3.66 11.48 9.88
CA TRP A 63 -3.62 11.87 8.47
C TRP A 63 -4.91 11.51 7.75
N LEU A 64 -5.46 10.32 7.98
CA LEU A 64 -6.75 9.91 7.40
C LEU A 64 -7.85 10.90 7.78
N LEU A 65 -8.01 11.21 9.07
CA LEU A 65 -8.96 12.22 9.54
C LEU A 65 -8.75 13.59 8.87
N ARG A 66 -7.48 14.00 8.71
CA ARG A 66 -7.15 15.29 8.10
C ARG A 66 -7.49 15.35 6.61
N VAL A 67 -7.30 14.27 5.86
CA VAL A 67 -7.51 14.28 4.41
C VAL A 67 -8.94 13.97 4.00
N THR A 68 -9.68 13.23 4.83
CA THR A 68 -11.10 12.94 4.58
C THR A 68 -12.02 14.01 5.17
N GLY A 69 -11.55 14.81 6.14
CA GLY A 69 -12.37 15.81 6.84
C GLY A 69 -13.52 15.20 7.67
N GLY A 70 -13.59 13.87 7.73
CA GLY A 70 -14.70 13.12 8.30
C GLY A 70 -14.38 12.50 9.66
N LYS A 71 -15.39 11.83 10.23
CA LYS A 71 -15.21 10.99 11.41
C LYS A 71 -14.56 9.67 10.99
N TYR A 72 -13.62 9.17 11.80
CA TYR A 72 -13.04 7.85 11.55
C TYR A 72 -14.09 6.77 11.83
N VAL A 73 -14.38 5.95 10.82
CA VAL A 73 -15.24 4.78 10.95
C VAL A 73 -14.38 3.55 11.23
N LYS A 74 -14.79 2.71 12.18
CA LYS A 74 -14.10 1.45 12.48
C LYS A 74 -14.04 0.60 11.20
N GLY A 75 -12.85 0.12 10.85
CA GLY A 75 -12.65 -0.67 9.63
C GLY A 75 -12.33 0.15 8.37
N ALA A 76 -12.38 1.49 8.42
CA ALA A 76 -12.04 2.35 7.28
C ALA A 76 -10.56 2.24 6.85
N ALA A 77 -9.69 1.73 7.72
CA ALA A 77 -8.31 1.40 7.38
C ALA A 77 -7.88 0.14 8.11
N ARG A 78 -7.22 -0.76 7.38
CA ARG A 78 -6.55 -1.95 7.91
C ARG A 78 -5.05 -1.81 7.61
N PHE A 79 -4.24 -2.09 8.62
CA PHE A 79 -2.79 -2.14 8.51
C PHE A 79 -2.35 -3.55 8.82
N ASP A 80 -1.51 -4.09 7.96
CA ASP A 80 -0.94 -5.42 8.13
C ASP A 80 0.53 -5.37 7.72
N THR A 81 1.33 -6.24 8.31
CA THR A 81 2.71 -6.45 7.88
C THR A 81 2.77 -7.57 6.86
N ILE A 82 3.83 -7.61 6.04
CA ILE A 82 4.04 -8.71 5.09
C ILE A 82 4.34 -10.03 5.84
N GLY A 83 5.00 -9.95 7.00
CA GLY A 83 5.13 -11.05 7.95
C GLY A 83 4.08 -10.98 9.07
N GLN A 84 4.24 -11.83 10.08
CA GLN A 84 3.50 -11.72 11.34
C GLN A 84 3.98 -10.53 12.18
N ARG A 85 5.24 -10.14 12.02
CA ARG A 85 5.88 -9.03 12.74
C ARG A 85 6.66 -8.13 11.78
N ALA A 86 6.81 -6.89 12.20
CA ALA A 86 7.61 -5.89 11.51
C ALA A 86 9.08 -6.32 11.30
N SER A 87 9.63 -7.11 12.22
CA SER A 87 11.02 -7.57 12.20
C SER A 87 11.25 -8.86 11.39
N ASP A 88 10.20 -9.45 10.82
CA ASP A 88 10.31 -10.73 10.09
C ASP A 88 11.20 -10.63 8.85
N TYR A 89 11.38 -9.44 8.26
CA TYR A 89 12.35 -9.24 7.18
C TYR A 89 13.80 -9.56 7.61
N ARG A 90 14.11 -9.48 8.91
CA ARG A 90 15.41 -9.85 9.49
C ARG A 90 15.39 -11.25 10.10
N ASN A 91 14.34 -11.57 10.85
CA ASN A 91 14.27 -12.78 11.67
C ASN A 91 13.81 -14.02 10.90
N ALA A 92 13.09 -13.84 9.80
CA ALA A 92 12.56 -14.92 8.96
C ALA A 92 12.55 -14.48 7.47
N PRO A 93 13.71 -14.14 6.88
CA PRO A 93 13.79 -13.51 5.56
C PRO A 93 13.17 -14.36 4.45
N GLU A 94 13.28 -15.68 4.51
CA GLU A 94 12.68 -16.56 3.50
C GLU A 94 11.15 -16.53 3.52
N ILE A 95 10.56 -16.62 4.72
CA ILE A 95 9.11 -16.51 4.92
C ILE A 95 8.63 -15.12 4.50
N TYR A 96 9.38 -14.08 4.85
CA TYR A 96 9.08 -12.71 4.44
C TYR A 96 9.07 -12.57 2.91
N ARG A 97 10.06 -13.13 2.20
CA ARG A 97 10.11 -13.09 0.72
C ARG A 97 8.95 -13.85 0.09
N GLU A 98 8.63 -15.03 0.61
CA GLU A 98 7.49 -15.82 0.13
C GLU A 98 6.17 -15.07 0.32
N ASN A 99 5.97 -14.48 1.51
CA ASN A 99 4.80 -13.65 1.78
C ASN A 99 4.78 -12.38 0.93
N LEU A 100 5.93 -11.73 0.72
CA LEU A 100 6.03 -10.55 -0.12
C LEU A 100 5.53 -10.87 -1.53
N GLY A 101 5.99 -11.98 -2.12
CA GLY A 101 5.54 -12.43 -3.44
C GLY A 101 4.03 -12.65 -3.46
N LYS A 102 3.49 -13.41 -2.51
CA LYS A 102 2.05 -13.71 -2.41
C LYS A 102 1.19 -12.46 -2.18
N LEU A 103 1.67 -11.52 -1.37
CA LEU A 103 0.92 -10.34 -0.96
C LEU A 103 0.98 -9.26 -2.04
N VAL A 104 2.14 -9.02 -2.66
CA VAL A 104 2.22 -8.13 -3.84
C VAL A 104 1.33 -8.67 -4.96
N VAL A 105 1.42 -9.96 -5.28
CA VAL A 105 0.63 -10.56 -6.35
C VAL A 105 -0.86 -10.64 -6.01
N GLY A 106 -1.23 -11.11 -4.83
CA GLY A 106 -2.62 -11.38 -4.48
C GLY A 106 -3.39 -10.18 -3.90
N TYR A 107 -2.70 -9.21 -3.28
CA TYR A 107 -3.32 -8.05 -2.65
C TYR A 107 -3.26 -6.83 -3.56
N LEU A 108 -2.08 -6.46 -4.09
CA LEU A 108 -1.96 -5.28 -4.94
C LEU A 108 -2.50 -5.52 -6.36
N LEU A 109 -2.27 -6.71 -6.94
CA LEU A 109 -2.69 -7.01 -8.31
C LEU A 109 -4.04 -7.75 -8.37
N LYS A 110 -4.82 -7.72 -7.29
CA LYS A 110 -6.11 -8.41 -7.21
C LYS A 110 -7.08 -7.95 -8.31
N GLY A 111 -7.16 -6.64 -8.53
CA GLY A 111 -7.95 -6.02 -9.59
C GLY A 111 -7.25 -5.95 -10.95
N ALA A 112 -6.24 -6.80 -11.21
CA ALA A 112 -5.65 -6.92 -12.55
C ALA A 112 -6.67 -7.44 -13.56
N SER A 113 -6.54 -7.05 -14.84
CA SER A 113 -7.37 -7.63 -15.90
C SER A 113 -7.05 -9.12 -16.06
N LYS A 114 -7.97 -9.89 -16.65
CA LYS A 114 -7.77 -11.32 -16.89
C LYS A 114 -6.53 -11.58 -17.75
N GLU A 115 -6.29 -10.71 -18.72
CA GLU A 115 -5.17 -10.78 -19.66
C GLU A 115 -3.85 -10.54 -18.93
N ALA A 116 -3.74 -9.45 -18.16
CA ALA A 116 -2.56 -9.14 -17.37
C ALA A 116 -2.29 -10.19 -16.28
N ALA A 117 -3.34 -10.71 -15.64
CA ALA A 117 -3.22 -11.77 -14.66
C ALA A 117 -2.68 -13.07 -15.28
N ARG A 118 -3.14 -13.42 -16.49
CA ARG A 118 -2.65 -14.59 -17.23
C ARG A 118 -1.20 -14.41 -17.66
N GLU A 119 -0.83 -13.23 -18.17
CA GLU A 119 0.54 -12.92 -18.57
C GLU A 119 1.51 -12.99 -17.38
N LEU A 120 1.10 -12.49 -16.22
CA LEU A 120 1.91 -12.46 -15.00
C LEU A 120 1.81 -13.73 -14.15
N GLY A 121 1.04 -14.73 -14.57
CA GLY A 121 0.85 -15.98 -13.83
C GLY A 121 0.24 -15.80 -12.44
N LEU A 122 -0.66 -14.81 -12.27
CA LEU A 122 -1.22 -14.49 -10.96
C LEU A 122 -2.17 -15.63 -10.50
N PRO A 123 -2.05 -16.14 -9.26
CA PRO A 123 -2.84 -17.25 -8.75
C PRO A 123 -4.28 -16.86 -8.39
N ARG A 124 -4.59 -15.55 -8.33
CA ARG A 124 -5.93 -15.00 -8.07
C ARG A 124 -6.11 -13.74 -8.90
N TRP A 125 -7.24 -13.65 -9.60
CA TRP A 125 -7.69 -12.45 -10.32
C TRP A 125 -9.21 -12.34 -10.16
N GLY A 126 -9.73 -11.15 -9.87
CA GLY A 126 -11.17 -10.97 -9.70
C GLY A 126 -11.57 -9.70 -8.96
N ASP A 127 -12.69 -9.14 -9.40
CA ASP A 127 -13.34 -7.89 -8.97
C ASP A 127 -12.54 -6.63 -9.32
N GLY A 128 -12.86 -6.04 -10.48
CA GLY A 128 -12.30 -4.76 -10.91
C GLY A 128 -13.36 -3.93 -11.61
N GLY A 129 -13.85 -2.91 -10.92
CA GLY A 129 -14.77 -1.92 -11.45
C GLY A 129 -14.15 -0.94 -12.42
N ARG A 130 -15.01 -0.13 -13.03
CA ARG A 130 -14.59 1.03 -13.81
C ARG A 130 -13.93 2.05 -12.86
N ILE A 131 -12.69 2.42 -13.15
CA ILE A 131 -11.98 3.54 -12.52
C ILE A 131 -11.93 4.69 -13.51
N VAL A 132 -12.38 5.87 -13.09
CA VAL A 132 -12.20 7.12 -13.83
C VAL A 132 -11.02 7.89 -13.23
N GLY A 133 -10.10 8.34 -14.09
CA GLY A 133 -8.87 9.03 -13.70
C GLY A 133 -7.72 8.09 -13.37
N LYS A 134 -6.82 8.53 -12.49
CA LYS A 134 -5.58 7.79 -12.18
C LYS A 134 -5.88 6.53 -11.37
N ARG A 135 -5.42 5.37 -11.85
CA ARG A 135 -5.62 4.06 -11.21
C ARG A 135 -4.53 3.68 -10.22
N TRP A 136 -3.29 4.09 -10.45
CA TRP A 136 -2.17 3.71 -9.60
C TRP A 136 -1.12 4.82 -9.51
N GLY A 137 -0.25 4.75 -8.52
CA GLY A 137 0.91 5.64 -8.40
C GLY A 137 2.00 5.05 -7.53
N ARG A 138 3.23 5.55 -7.69
CA ARG A 138 4.40 5.13 -6.91
C ARG A 138 5.32 6.28 -6.53
N SER A 139 6.16 6.06 -5.53
CA SER A 139 7.25 6.95 -5.16
C SER A 139 8.34 6.99 -6.24
N GLN A 140 9.08 8.10 -6.27
CA GLN A 140 10.16 8.30 -7.26
C GLN A 140 11.40 7.45 -6.93
N ASN A 141 11.68 7.18 -5.66
CA ASN A 141 12.77 6.29 -5.25
C ASN A 141 12.56 4.82 -5.64
N LEU A 142 11.37 4.44 -6.11
CA LEU A 142 11.12 3.14 -6.76
C LEU A 142 11.41 3.19 -8.28
N LYS A 143 12.00 4.26 -8.82
CA LYS A 143 12.29 4.38 -10.27
C LYS A 143 13.45 3.52 -10.75
N ASP A 144 14.22 2.89 -9.87
CA ASP A 144 15.36 2.07 -10.28
C ASP A 144 14.98 0.57 -10.31
N SER A 145 14.90 0.00 -11.52
CA SER A 145 14.92 -1.44 -11.73
C SER A 145 16.29 -2.06 -11.40
N ARG A 146 17.26 -1.26 -10.92
CA ARG A 146 18.55 -1.70 -10.35
C ARG A 146 18.59 -1.50 -8.84
N CYS A 147 17.51 -1.82 -8.12
CA CYS A 147 17.54 -1.96 -6.67
C CYS A 147 18.50 -3.10 -6.28
N ILE A 148 19.79 -2.79 -6.25
CA ILE A 148 20.79 -3.59 -5.57
C ILE A 148 20.62 -3.23 -4.09
N ILE A 149 19.96 -4.11 -3.35
CA ILE A 149 20.07 -4.14 -1.90
C ILE A 149 21.49 -4.69 -1.64
N ASN A 150 22.48 -3.80 -1.62
CA ASN A 150 23.79 -4.14 -1.10
C ASN A 150 23.70 -4.16 0.43
N ASN A 151 24.01 -5.32 1.00
CA ASN A 151 24.36 -5.49 2.40
C ASN A 151 25.60 -4.67 2.75
#